data_AF-A0A973JBX5-F1
#
_entry.id   AF-A0A973JBX5-F1
#
_cell.length_a   1.000
_cell.length_b   1.000
_cell.length_c   1.000
_cell.angle_alpha   90.00
_cell.angle_beta   90.00
_cell.angle_gamma   90.00
#
_symmetry.space_group_name_H-M   'P 1'
#
loop_
_entity.id
_entity.type
_entity.pdbx_description
1 polymer ?
#
loop_
_entity_poly.entity_id
_entity_poly.type
_entity_poly.pdbx_seq_one_letter_code
_entity_poly.pdbx_strand_id
1 'polypeptide(L)' 'MNKSLDDLIKTSPLPVFVDFWAEWCGHCKMVAPAINQLAEEFSDRLVVVKVNIDEQPELAESCKVQGIP' A
#
# COMPACT_ATOMS: atom_id res chain seq x y z
N MET A 1 2.84 11.91 -14.29
CA MET A 1 1.73 12.34 -13.40
C MET A 1 1.94 11.64 -12.07
N ASN A 2 2.60 12.29 -11.12
CA ASN A 2 2.67 11.77 -9.75
C ASN A 2 1.34 12.10 -9.10
N LYS A 3 0.44 11.12 -8.99
CA LYS A 3 -0.75 11.25 -8.14
C LYS A 3 -0.29 10.99 -6.71
N SER A 4 -0.55 11.95 -5.82
CA SER A 4 -0.34 11.76 -4.38
C SER A 4 -1.27 10.66 -3.86
N LEU A 5 -0.83 9.87 -2.87
CA LEU A 5 -1.68 8.86 -2.22
C LEU A 5 -2.95 9.52 -1.63
N ASP A 6 -2.83 10.73 -1.09
CA ASP A 6 -3.97 11.50 -0.58
C ASP A 6 -5.02 11.78 -1.65
N ASP A 7 -4.59 12.14 -2.85
CA ASP A 7 -5.51 12.41 -3.96
C ASP A 7 -6.20 11.12 -4.39
N LEU A 8 -5.46 10.01 -4.44
CA LEU A 8 -6.03 8.70 -4.74
C LEU A 8 -7.08 8.31 -3.70
N ILE A 9 -6.80 8.44 -2.41
CA ILE A 9 -7.75 8.11 -1.33
C ILE A 9 -9.01 8.98 -1.41
N LYS A 10 -8.86 10.28 -1.70
CA LYS A 10 -9.99 11.22 -1.77
C LYS A 10 -10.87 11.04 -3.01
N THR A 11 -10.30 10.55 -4.12
CA THR A 11 -10.97 10.52 -5.42
C THR A 11 -11.32 9.11 -5.89
N SER A 12 -10.75 8.07 -5.29
CA SER A 12 -11.00 6.69 -5.70
C SER A 12 -12.47 6.32 -5.44
N PRO A 13 -13.19 5.83 -6.47
CA PRO A 13 -14.54 5.30 -6.28
C PRO A 13 -14.54 3.92 -5.60
N LEU A 14 -13.38 3.28 -5.50
CA LEU A 14 -13.18 1.99 -4.85
C LEU A 14 -12.37 2.16 -3.56
N PRO A 15 -12.57 1.30 -2.54
CA PRO A 15 -11.68 1.21 -1.40
C PRO A 15 -10.21 1.09 -1.83
N VAL A 16 -9.34 1.76 -1.08
CA VAL A 16 -7.89 1.74 -1.31
C VAL A 16 -7.24 0.96 -0.18
N PHE A 17 -6.62 -0.17 -0.51
CA PHE A 17 -5.81 -0.97 0.41
C PHE A 17 -4.34 -0.58 0.25
N VAL A 18 -3.72 -0.10 1.33
CA VAL A 18 -2.33 0.34 1.31
C VAL A 18 -1.47 -0.66 2.07
N ASP A 19 -0.51 -1.27 1.39
CA ASP A 19 0.50 -2.18 1.92
C ASP A 19 1.79 -1.39 2.20
N PHE A 20 2.08 -1.12 3.48
CA PHE A 20 3.32 -0.49 3.90
C PHE A 20 4.38 -1.57 4.11
N TRP A 21 5.51 -1.47 3.41
CA TRP A 21 6.51 -2.54 3.40
C TRP A 21 7.94 -2.00 3.33
N ALA A 22 8.92 -2.90 3.48
CA ALA A 22 10.34 -2.61 3.27
C ALA A 22 11.10 -3.84 2.77
N GLU A 23 12.25 -3.64 2.13
CA GLU A 23 13.06 -4.73 1.56
C GLU A 23 13.69 -5.64 2.62
N TRP A 24 13.96 -5.11 3.80
CA TRP A 24 14.51 -5.85 4.93
C TRP A 24 13.44 -6.58 5.76
N CYS A 25 12.17 -6.36 5.45
CA CYS A 25 11.05 -6.95 6.19
C CYS A 25 10.72 -8.37 5.71
N GLY A 26 11.14 -9.37 6.49
CA GLY A 26 10.84 -10.78 6.19
C GLY A 26 9.33 -11.09 6.17
N HIS A 27 8.56 -10.55 7.12
CA HIS A 27 7.11 -10.74 7.18
C HIS A 27 6.41 -10.19 5.93
N CYS A 28 6.83 -9.01 5.45
CA CYS A 28 6.29 -8.39 4.24
C CYS A 28 6.46 -9.30 3.01
N LYS A 29 7.61 -9.95 2.88
CA LYS A 29 7.86 -10.92 1.79
C LYS A 29 6.97 -12.16 1.88
N MET A 30 6.59 -12.57 3.08
CA MET A 30 5.70 -13.72 3.29
C MET A 30 4.25 -13.41 2.89
N VAL A 31 3.74 -12.20 3.18
CA VAL A 31 2.36 -11.79 2.83
C VAL A 31 2.21 -11.26 1.41
N ALA A 32 3.27 -10.75 0.79
CA ALA A 32 3.22 -10.15 -0.56
C ALA A 32 2.52 -11.01 -1.62
N PRO A 33 2.71 -12.36 -1.71
CA PRO A 33 1.99 -13.17 -2.68
C PRO A 33 0.48 -13.16 -2.49
N ALA A 34 0.00 -13.17 -1.24
CA ALA A 34 -1.43 -13.13 -0.93
C ALA A 34 -2.03 -11.76 -1.26
N ILE A 35 -1.30 -10.67 -1.00
CA ILE A 35 -1.73 -9.31 -1.35
C ILE A 35 -1.79 -9.14 -2.87
N ASN A 36 -0.83 -9.68 -3.61
CA ASN A 36 -0.85 -9.64 -5.08
C ASN A 36 -2.05 -10.41 -5.65
N GLN A 37 -2.35 -11.59 -5.10
CA GLN A 37 -3.52 -12.38 -5.49
C GLN A 37 -4.83 -11.63 -5.18
N LEU A 38 -4.91 -10.97 -4.02
CA LEU A 38 -6.03 -10.10 -3.66
C LEU A 38 -6.21 -8.96 -4.66
N ALA A 39 -5.11 -8.32 -5.08
CA ALA A 39 -5.16 -7.22 -6.05
C ALA A 39 -5.69 -7.67 -7.42
N GLU A 40 -5.35 -8.89 -7.85
CA GLU A 40 -5.84 -9.46 -9.10
C GLU A 40 -7.32 -9.85 -9.00
N GLU A 41 -7.70 -10.59 -7.95
CA GLU A 41 -9.06 -11.12 -7.76
C GLU A 41 -10.09 -10.02 -7.54
N PHE A 42 -9.71 -8.93 -6.87
CA PHE A 42 -10.59 -7.82 -6.52
C PHE A 42 -10.30 -6.55 -7.33
N SER A 43 -9.66 -6.66 -8.51
CA SER A 43 -9.25 -5.51 -9.32
C SER A 43 -10.39 -4.57 -9.73
N ASP A 44 -11.64 -5.04 -9.77
CA ASP A 44 -12.85 -4.27 -10.04
C ASP A 44 -13.48 -3.65 -8.78
N ARG A 45 -13.01 -4.04 -7.59
CA ARG A 45 -13.60 -3.71 -6.28
C ARG A 45 -12.64 -3.06 -5.30
N LEU A 46 -11.34 -3.14 -5.54
CA LEU A 46 -10.28 -2.74 -4.63
C LEU A 46 -9.10 -2.17 -5.42
N VAL A 47 -8.56 -1.05 -4.97
CA VAL A 47 -7.27 -0.55 -5.45
C VAL A 47 -6.20 -0.90 -4.43
N VAL A 48 -5.20 -1.69 -4.81
CA VAL A 48 -4.06 -2.02 -3.95
C VAL A 48 -2.90 -1.11 -4.29
N VAL A 49 -2.34 -0.46 -3.27
CA VAL A 49 -1.17 0.43 -3.37
C VAL A 49 -0.10 -0.09 -2.44
N LYS A 50 1.14 -0.18 -2.94
CA LYS A 50 2.30 -0.55 -2.14
C LYS A 50 3.13 0.68 -1.84
N VAL A 51 3.47 0.90 -0.59
CA VAL A 51 4.29 2.02 -0.12
C VAL A 51 5.52 1.46 0.57
N ASN A 52 6.69 1.69 -0.03
CA ASN A 52 7.95 1.37 0.63
C ASN A 52 8.28 2.47 1.64
N ILE A 53 8.41 2.13 2.92
CA ILE A 53 8.65 3.10 3.99
C ILE A 53 10.05 3.72 3.95
N ASP A 54 11.03 3.04 3.34
CA ASP A 54 12.38 3.58 3.16
C ASP A 54 12.40 4.65 2.05
N GLU A 55 11.55 4.50 1.03
CA GLU A 55 11.44 5.44 -0.11
C GLU A 55 10.45 6.57 0.13
N GLN A 56 9.44 6.34 0.99
CA GLN A 56 8.36 7.28 1.30
C GLN A 56 8.17 7.46 2.82
N PRO A 57 9.21 7.86 3.58
CA PRO A 57 9.13 7.96 5.05
C PRO A 57 8.11 9.00 5.53
N GLU A 58 8.02 10.15 4.84
CA GLU A 58 7.05 11.21 5.18
C GLU A 58 5.59 10.74 5.00
N LEU A 59 5.34 9.88 4.01
CA LEU A 59 4.02 9.31 3.77
C LEU A 59 3.64 8.27 4.83
N ALA A 60 4.59 7.43 5.22
CA ALA A 60 4.39 6.49 6.32
C ALA A 60 4.10 7.22 7.64
N GLU A 61 4.82 8.32 7.92
CA GLU A 61 4.61 9.16 9.09
C GLU A 61 3.24 9.85 9.07
N SER A 62 2.83 10.42 7.93
CA SER A 62 1.54 11.10 7.80
C SER A 62 0.36 10.13 7.99
N CYS A 63 0.51 8.89 7.54
CA CYS A 63 -0.42 7.79 7.80
C CYS A 63 -0.28 7.16 9.20
N LYS A 64 0.65 7.65 10.04
CA LYS A 64 0.93 7.17 11.40
C LYS A 64 1.26 5.68 11.46
N VAL A 65 1.98 5.17 10.46
CA VAL A 65 2.44 3.78 10.41
C VAL A 65 3.44 3.54 11.54
N GLN A 66 3.16 2.57 12.42
CA GLN A 66 4.02 2.24 13.57
C GLN A 66 4.82 0.95 13.38
N GLY A 67 4.50 0.17 12.33
CA GLY A 67 5.12 -1.11 12.03
C GLY A 67 4.69 -1.61 10.66
N ILE A 68 5.38 -2.66 10.16
CA ILE A 68 5.14 -3.31 8.87
C ILE A 68 5.26 -4.84 9.01
N PRO A 69 4.71 -5.64 8.07
CA PRO A 69 3.71 -5.22 7.07
C PRO A 69 2.42 -4.77 7.74
#